data_AF-A0A7C2F8J9-F1
#
_entry.id   AF-A0A7C2F8J9-F1
#
_cell.length_a   1.000
_cell.length_b   1.000
_cell.length_c   1.000
_cell.angle_alpha   90.00
_cell.angle_beta   90.00
_cell.angle_gamma   90.00
#
_symmetry.space_group_name_H-M   'P 1'
#
loop_
_entity.id
_entity.type
_entity.pdbx_description
1 polymer ?
#
loop_
_entity_poly.entity_id
_entity_poly.type
_entity_poly.pdbx_seq_one_letter_code
_entity_poly.pdbx_strand_id
1 'polypeptide(L)'
;MRAEQIPDRNIGMEMVRVTEAAALAAARWMGRGDKNGADKAAVDAMRLMLDTVAMDGVIVIGEGEKDQAPMLYNGERVGNGKGPQMDVAVDPLEGTRLTAMGRPGAV
;
A
#
# COMPACT_ATOMS: atom_id res chain seq x y z
N MET A 1 37.55 -11.51 9.36
CA MET A 1 36.36 -11.72 10.21
C MET A 1 35.15 -11.71 9.29
N ARG A 2 34.31 -12.76 9.27
CA ARG A 2 33.02 -12.69 8.59
C ARG A 2 32.16 -11.72 9.39
N ALA A 3 31.65 -10.67 8.76
CA ALA A 3 30.65 -9.82 9.39
C ALA A 3 29.46 -10.73 9.73
N GLU A 4 29.13 -10.80 11.01
CA GLU A 4 27.89 -11.42 11.49
C GLU A 4 26.75 -10.68 10.80
N GLN A 5 25.98 -11.35 9.93
CA GLN A 5 24.81 -10.74 9.32
C GLN A 5 23.78 -10.54 10.42
N ILE A 6 23.68 -9.29 10.89
CA ILE A 6 22.61 -8.87 11.80
C ILE A 6 21.28 -9.08 11.04
N PRO A 7 20.29 -9.78 11.61
CA PRO A 7 18.99 -9.95 10.98
C PRO A 7 18.37 -8.59 10.67
N ASP A 8 18.04 -8.37 9.39
CA ASP A 8 17.41 -7.14 8.91
C ASP A 8 15.93 -7.37 8.61
N ARG A 9 15.14 -6.29 8.64
CA ARG A 9 13.76 -6.29 8.15
C ARG A 9 13.79 -6.46 6.64
N ASN A 10 13.60 -7.69 6.19
CA ASN A 10 13.53 -8.01 4.78
C ASN A 10 12.39 -7.21 4.12
N ILE A 11 12.72 -6.39 3.12
CA ILE A 11 11.74 -5.51 2.47
C ILE A 11 10.57 -6.28 1.83
N GLY A 12 10.80 -7.49 1.30
CA GLY A 12 9.73 -8.34 0.79
C GLY A 12 8.73 -8.71 1.88
N MET A 13 9.20 -9.01 3.09
CA MET A 13 8.33 -9.26 4.24
C MET A 13 7.66 -7.98 4.77
N GLU A 14 8.25 -6.81 4.53
CA GLU A 14 7.57 -5.54 4.79
C GLU A 14 6.40 -5.31 3.83
N MET A 15 6.58 -5.62 2.54
CA MET A 15 5.52 -5.50 1.54
C MET A 15 4.33 -6.41 1.85
N VAL A 16 4.58 -7.61 2.38
CA VAL A 16 3.51 -8.49 2.88
C VAL A 16 2.66 -7.78 3.94
N ARG A 17 3.28 -7.10 4.90
CA ARG A 17 2.53 -6.37 5.95
C ARG A 17 1.78 -5.16 5.40
N VAL A 18 2.34 -4.49 4.39
CA VAL A 18 1.69 -3.36 3.70
C VAL A 18 0.40 -3.83 3.03
N THR A 19 0.45 -4.90 2.24
CA THR A 19 -0.73 -5.44 1.54
C THR A 19 -1.72 -6.08 2.50
N GLU A 20 -1.28 -6.77 3.55
CA GLU A 20 -2.15 -7.30 4.61
C GLU A 20 -2.94 -6.18 5.30
N ALA A 21 -2.30 -5.06 5.63
CA ALA A 21 -2.99 -3.93 6.26
C ALA A 21 -4.06 -3.32 5.34
N ALA A 22 -3.74 -3.14 4.06
CA ALA A 22 -4.68 -2.64 3.07
C ALA A 22 -5.89 -3.59 2.90
N ALA A 23 -5.63 -4.88 2.71
CA ALA A 23 -6.67 -5.89 2.55
C ALA A 23 -7.57 -5.99 3.80
N LEU A 24 -6.99 -5.98 5.01
CA LEU A 24 -7.76 -6.01 6.26
C LEU A 24 -8.61 -4.75 6.47
N ALA A 25 -8.13 -3.59 6.02
CA ALA A 25 -8.89 -2.34 6.06
C ALA A 25 -10.06 -2.38 5.06
N ALA A 26 -9.80 -2.76 3.81
CA ALA A 26 -10.81 -2.92 2.76
C ALA A 26 -11.88 -3.97 3.12
N ALA A 27 -11.48 -5.12 3.66
CA ALA A 27 -12.37 -6.23 3.99
C ALA A 27 -13.49 -5.84 4.96
N ARG A 28 -13.28 -4.84 5.82
CA ARG A 28 -14.31 -4.31 6.74
C ARG A 28 -15.48 -3.67 6.00
N TRP A 29 -15.27 -3.25 4.75
CA TRP A 29 -16.25 -2.62 3.87
C TRP A 29 -16.93 -3.60 2.91
N MET A 30 -16.56 -4.88 2.96
CA MET A 30 -17.13 -5.90 2.09
C MET A 30 -18.66 -5.97 2.22
N GLY A 31 -19.37 -5.93 1.09
CA GLY A 31 -20.83 -6.04 1.04
C GLY A 31 -21.60 -4.79 1.50
N ARG A 32 -20.94 -3.66 1.77
CA ARG A 32 -21.60 -2.42 2.23
C ARG A 32 -22.16 -1.55 1.11
N GLY A 33 -21.91 -1.90 -0.16
CA GLY A 33 -22.30 -1.08 -1.31
C GLY A 33 -21.49 0.21 -1.47
N ASP A 34 -20.49 0.46 -0.63
CA ASP A 34 -19.65 1.66 -0.66
C ASP A 34 -18.24 1.33 -1.17
N LYS A 35 -18.04 1.50 -2.49
CA LYS A 35 -16.75 1.24 -3.14
C LYS A 35 -15.69 2.28 -2.76
N ASN A 36 -16.08 3.54 -2.58
CA ASN A 36 -15.13 4.63 -2.33
C ASN A 36 -14.65 4.58 -0.88
N GLY A 37 -15.52 4.20 0.07
CA GLY A 37 -15.15 3.96 1.46
C GLY A 37 -14.20 2.77 1.61
N ALA A 38 -14.45 1.68 0.87
CA ALA A 38 -13.56 0.51 0.84
C ALA A 38 -12.16 0.87 0.32
N ASP A 39 -12.12 1.58 -0.81
CA ASP A 39 -10.91 2.02 -1.48
C ASP A 39 -10.08 2.97 -0.60
N LYS A 40 -10.73 4.01 -0.07
CA LYS A 40 -10.09 4.94 0.86
C LYS A 40 -9.49 4.24 2.08
N ALA A 41 -10.20 3.26 2.65
CA ALA A 41 -9.68 2.52 3.80
C ALA A 41 -8.41 1.74 3.46
N ALA A 42 -8.32 1.20 2.24
CA ALA A 42 -7.14 0.50 1.75
C ALA A 42 -5.97 1.46 1.50
N VAL A 43 -6.22 2.58 0.80
CA VAL A 43 -5.24 3.66 0.55
C VAL A 43 -4.65 4.17 1.86
N ASP A 44 -5.49 4.52 2.84
CA ASP A 44 -5.07 5.05 4.13
C ASP A 44 -4.16 4.05 4.88
N ALA A 45 -4.55 2.77 4.90
CA ALA A 45 -3.79 1.72 5.58
C ALA A 45 -2.47 1.40 4.87
N MET A 46 -2.48 1.27 3.54
CA MET A 46 -1.28 1.03 2.73
C MET A 46 -0.28 2.17 2.91
N ARG A 47 -0.74 3.43 2.80
CA ARG A 47 0.09 4.62 2.93
C ARG A 47 0.77 4.68 4.31
N LEU A 48 0.02 4.42 5.39
CA LEU A 48 0.55 4.40 6.75
C LEU A 48 1.64 3.33 6.92
N MET A 49 1.43 2.13 6.37
CA MET A 49 2.40 1.05 6.48
C MET A 49 3.65 1.31 5.66
N LEU A 50 3.52 1.90 4.47
CA LEU A 50 4.65 2.27 3.62
C LEU A 50 5.60 3.24 4.33
N ASP A 51 5.12 4.18 5.16
CA ASP A 51 5.99 5.09 5.94
C ASP A 51 6.93 4.36 6.90
N THR A 52 6.60 3.13 7.30
CA THR A 52 7.42 2.36 8.24
C THR A 52 8.55 1.56 7.57
N VAL A 53 8.50 1.44 6.24
CA VAL A 53 9.42 0.63 5.45
C VAL A 53 10.76 1.35 5.30
N ALA A 54 11.86 0.63 5.48
CA ALA A 54 13.20 1.12 5.20
C ALA A 54 13.45 1.19 3.68
N MET A 55 12.94 2.26 3.04
CA MET A 55 13.22 2.63 1.66
C MET A 55 13.18 4.15 1.46
N ASP A 56 13.85 4.62 0.41
CA ASP A 56 13.61 5.94 -0.24
C ASP A 56 12.77 5.68 -1.49
N GLY A 57 11.48 5.49 -1.28
CA GLY A 57 10.54 5.08 -2.34
C GLY A 57 9.90 6.28 -3.02
N VAL A 58 9.63 6.15 -4.32
CA VAL A 58 8.80 7.07 -5.09
C VAL A 58 7.67 6.32 -5.77
N ILE A 59 6.44 6.81 -5.63
CA ILE A 59 5.29 6.25 -6.34
C ILE A 59 5.41 6.61 -7.82
N VAL A 60 5.53 5.62 -8.70
CA VAL A 60 5.56 5.81 -10.16
C VAL A 60 4.24 5.43 -10.81
N ILE A 61 3.45 4.60 -10.14
CA ILE A 61 2.07 4.22 -10.51
C ILE A 61 1.28 4.16 -9.20
N GLY A 62 0.23 4.97 -9.09
CA GLY A 62 -0.66 4.92 -7.92
C GLY A 62 -2.08 5.37 -8.25
N GLU A 63 -2.77 5.96 -7.26
CA GLU A 63 -4.19 6.35 -7.34
C GLU A 63 -4.50 7.40 -8.41
N GLY A 64 -3.45 8.10 -8.87
CA GLY A 64 -3.54 9.07 -9.95
C GLY A 64 -2.54 10.20 -9.81
N GLU A 65 -2.83 11.31 -10.49
CA GLU A 65 -2.05 12.54 -10.37
C GLU A 65 -2.32 13.25 -9.04
N LYS A 66 -1.35 14.05 -8.56
CA LYS A 66 -1.42 14.75 -7.26
C LYS A 66 -2.68 15.59 -7.06
N ASP A 67 -3.22 16.16 -8.14
CA ASP A 67 -4.43 16.99 -8.08
C ASP A 67 -5.73 16.18 -7.95
N GLN A 68 -5.66 14.87 -8.24
CA GLN A 68 -6.81 13.96 -8.25
C GLN A 68 -6.79 12.97 -7.08
N ALA A 69 -5.59 12.65 -6.58
CA ALA A 69 -5.37 11.72 -5.48
C ALA A 69 -4.63 12.40 -4.31
N PRO A 70 -5.23 12.48 -3.11
CA PRO A 70 -4.60 13.14 -1.96
C PRO A 70 -3.43 12.34 -1.37
N MET A 71 -3.38 11.03 -1.61
CA MET A 71 -2.34 10.10 -1.17
C MET A 71 -2.09 9.06 -2.26
N LEU A 72 -0.91 8.46 -2.23
CA LEU A 72 -0.39 7.50 -3.20
C LEU A 72 -0.44 8.01 -4.64
N TYR A 73 -0.16 9.30 -4.83
CA TYR A 73 -0.13 9.93 -6.15
C TYR A 73 1.23 9.76 -6.84
N ASN A 74 1.26 9.87 -8.17
CA ASN A 74 2.50 9.80 -8.95
C ASN A 74 3.51 10.88 -8.51
N GLY A 75 4.70 10.46 -8.10
CA GLY A 75 5.77 11.29 -7.56
C GLY A 75 5.75 11.49 -6.05
N GLU A 76 4.80 10.88 -5.32
CA GLU A 76 4.83 10.88 -3.86
C GLU A 76 6.02 10.10 -3.31
N ARG A 77 6.68 10.64 -2.28
CA ARG A 77 7.74 9.93 -1.55
C ARG A 77 7.15 9.08 -0.44
N VAL A 78 7.59 7.83 -0.36
CA VAL A 78 7.14 6.82 0.60
C VAL A 78 8.33 6.08 1.22
N GLY A 79 8.11 5.45 2.36
CA GLY A 79 9.20 4.90 3.17
C GLY A 79 9.75 5.91 4.16
N ASN A 80 10.57 5.43 5.10
CA ASN A 80 11.19 6.26 6.13
C ASN A 80 12.43 7.03 5.64
N GLY A 81 12.75 6.96 4.34
CA GLY A 81 13.88 7.63 3.70
C GLY A 81 15.24 6.97 3.96
N LYS A 82 15.27 5.82 4.64
CA LYS A 82 16.50 5.04 4.87
C LYS A 82 16.44 3.78 4.04
N GLY A 83 17.48 3.48 3.28
CA GLY A 83 17.58 2.24 2.52
C GLY A 83 17.68 2.48 1.02
N PRO A 84 17.37 1.46 0.19
CA PRO A 84 17.49 1.56 -1.25
C PRO A 84 16.47 2.54 -1.85
N GLN A 85 16.86 3.15 -2.96
CA GLN A 85 15.95 3.91 -3.82
C GLN A 85 15.07 2.93 -4.59
N MET A 86 13.77 3.16 -4.57
CA MET A 86 12.81 2.26 -5.22
C MET A 86 11.70 3.03 -5.93
N ASP A 87 11.40 2.58 -7.13
CA ASP A 87 10.16 2.93 -7.81
C ASP A 87 9.06 1.98 -7.30
N VAL A 88 7.94 2.56 -6.89
CA VAL A 88 6.84 1.84 -6.24
C VAL A 88 5.59 1.98 -7.08
N ALA A 89 5.00 0.85 -7.44
CA ALA A 89 3.68 0.78 -8.03
C ALA A 89 2.70 0.26 -6.98
N VAL A 90 1.55 0.92 -6.85
CA VAL A 90 0.51 0.55 -5.88
C VAL A 90 -0.86 0.46 -6.52
N ASP A 91 -1.62 -0.52 -6.03
CA ASP A 91 -3.06 -0.62 -6.17
C ASP A 91 -3.56 -1.10 -4.80
N PRO A 92 -3.96 -0.19 -3.91
CA PRO A 92 -4.37 -0.50 -2.54
C PRO A 92 -5.59 -1.41 -2.47
N LEU A 93 -6.51 -1.30 -3.43
CA LEU A 93 -7.67 -2.17 -3.54
C LEU A 93 -8.05 -2.37 -5.02
N GLU A 94 -7.58 -3.48 -5.60
CA GLU A 94 -8.02 -3.84 -6.94
C GLU A 94 -9.41 -4.46 -6.86
N GLY A 95 -10.33 -3.98 -7.70
CA GLY A 95 -11.71 -4.46 -7.69
C GLY A 95 -12.59 -3.86 -6.58
N THR A 96 -12.49 -2.57 -6.31
CA THR A 96 -13.35 -1.83 -5.34
C THR A 96 -14.85 -2.15 -5.44
N ARG A 97 -15.38 -2.33 -6.66
CA ARG A 97 -16.79 -2.71 -6.89
C ARG A 97 -17.09 -4.13 -6.40
N LEU A 98 -16.15 -5.06 -6.58
CA LEU A 98 -16.28 -6.44 -6.11
C LEU A 98 -16.33 -6.46 -4.58
N THR A 99 -15.44 -5.72 -3.91
CA THR A 99 -15.45 -5.56 -2.45
C THR A 99 -16.78 -4.98 -1.96
N ALA A 100 -17.22 -3.86 -2.53
CA ALA A 100 -18.48 -3.22 -2.16
C ALA A 100 -19.69 -4.16 -2.31
N MET A 101 -19.67 -5.05 -3.31
CA MET A 101 -20.73 -6.03 -3.58
C MET A 101 -20.53 -7.39 -2.88
N GLY A 102 -19.43 -7.59 -2.13
CA GLY A 102 -19.12 -8.88 -1.50
C GLY A 102 -18.86 -10.01 -2.50
N ARG A 103 -18.24 -9.70 -3.63
CA ARG A 103 -17.93 -10.66 -4.71
C ARG A 103 -16.46 -11.09 -4.67
N PRO A 104 -16.15 -12.33 -5.10
CA PRO A 104 -14.77 -12.80 -5.20
C PRO A 104 -13.99 -12.01 -6.26
N GLY A 105 -12.67 -11.96 -6.10
CA GLY A 105 -11.73 -11.42 -7.09
C GLY A 105 -11.15 -10.04 -6.77
N ALA A 106 -11.54 -9.41 -5.67
CA ALA A 106 -10.81 -8.25 -5.15
C ALA A 106 -9.50 -8.69 -4.47
N VAL A 107 -8.45 -7.87 -4.59
CA VAL A 107 -7.11 -8.11 -4.03
C VAL A 107 -6.64 -6.84 -3.31
#